data_AF-A0A553UPG6-F1
#
_entry.id   AF-A0A553UPG6-F1
#
_cell.length_a   1.000
_cell.length_b   1.000
_cell.length_c   1.000
_cell.angle_alpha   90.00
_cell.angle_beta   90.00
_cell.angle_gamma   90.00
#
_symmetry.space_group_name_H-M   'P 1'
#
loop_
_entity.id
_entity.type
_entity.pdbx_description
1 polymer ?
#
loop_
_entity_poly.entity_id
_entity_poly.type
_entity_poly.pdbx_seq_one_letter_code
_entity_poly.pdbx_strand_id
1 'polypeptide(L)' 'MKKETIISILDFFAGLFVGIALACGVLCFFIFKEFGLMVAIFFSLFVLGLFSFFAIVAKSMSALLKESSQKRI' A
#
# COMPACT_ATOMS: atom_id res chain seq x y z
N MET A 1 2.92 -3.11 -23.59
CA MET A 1 3.84 -3.53 -22.50
C MET A 1 3.73 -5.04 -22.32
N LYS A 2 4.84 -5.73 -22.04
CA LYS A 2 4.80 -7.16 -21.69
C LYS A 2 4.09 -7.34 -20.34
N LYS A 3 3.30 -8.41 -20.18
CA LYS A 3 2.52 -8.68 -18.94
C LYS A 3 3.41 -8.77 -17.70
N GLU A 4 4.64 -9.29 -17.85
CA GLU A 4 5.65 -9.35 -16.80
C GLU A 4 6.01 -7.95 -16.25
N THR A 5 6.06 -6.94 -17.12
CA THR A 5 6.30 -5.55 -16.72
C THR A 5 5.15 -5.03 -15.85
N ILE A 6 3.90 -5.41 -16.14
CA ILE A 6 2.72 -5.00 -15.36
C ILE A 6 2.74 -5.63 -13.97
N ILE A 7 3.07 -6.93 -13.88
CA ILE A 7 3.20 -7.65 -12.61
C ILE A 7 4.30 -7.01 -11.75
N SER A 8 5.46 -6.73 -12.33
CA SER A 8 6.57 -6.09 -11.62
C SER A 8 6.25 -4.68 -11.14
N ILE A 9 5.50 -3.91 -11.92
CA ILE A 9 5.04 -2.57 -11.53
C ILE A 9 4.05 -2.66 -10.35
N LEU A 10 3.13 -3.62 -10.39
CA LEU A 10 2.15 -3.80 -9.32
C LEU A 10 2.80 -4.22 -8.00
N ASP A 11 3.81 -5.09 -8.05
CA ASP A 11 4.58 -5.49 -6.85
C ASP A 11 5.40 -4.31 -6.31
N PHE A 12 5.97 -3.48 -7.19
CA PHE A 12 6.62 -2.23 -6.80
C PHE A 12 5.66 -1.27 -6.09
N PHE A 13 4.46 -1.06 -6.65
CA PHE A 13 3.44 -0.22 -6.01
C PHE A 13 2.97 -0.79 -4.68
N ALA A 14 2.81 -2.12 -4.57
CA ALA A 14 2.47 -2.75 -3.30
C ALA A 14 3.53 -2.46 -2.22
N GLY A 15 4.82 -2.58 -2.55
CA GLY A 15 5.91 -2.21 -1.65
C GLY A 15 5.94 -0.71 -1.32
N LEU A 16 5.75 0.15 -2.33
CA LEU A 16 5.71 1.60 -2.16
C LEU A 16 4.59 2.04 -1.22
N PHE A 17 3.39 1.48 -1.39
CA PHE A 17 2.24 1.81 -0.55
C PHE A 17 2.45 1.38 0.91
N VAL A 18 3.06 0.22 1.17
CA VAL A 18 3.42 -0.17 2.55
C VAL A 18 4.46 0.79 3.15
N GLY A 19 5.46 1.18 2.36
CA GLY A 19 6.48 2.15 2.79
C GLY A 19 5.87 3.51 3.15
N ILE A 20 4.99 4.03 2.28
CA ILE A 20 4.27 5.29 2.52
C ILE A 20 3.35 5.15 3.74
N ALA A 21 2.63 4.04 3.89
CA ALA A 21 1.75 3.79 5.02
C ALA A 21 2.50 3.92 6.36
N LEU A 22 3.68 3.29 6.46
CA LEU A 22 4.51 3.34 7.66
C LEU A 22 5.13 4.74 7.86
N ALA A 23 5.74 5.31 6.84
CA ALA A 23 6.41 6.60 6.95
C ALA A 23 5.42 7.73 7.26
N CYS A 24 4.33 7.84 6.50
CA CYS A 24 3.31 8.86 6.71
C CYS A 24 2.47 8.59 7.96
N GLY A 25 2.23 7.33 8.33
CA GLY A 25 1.55 6.97 9.58
C GLY A 25 2.31 7.47 10.81
N VAL A 26 3.63 7.28 10.84
CA VAL A 26 4.51 7.78 11.91
C VAL A 26 4.60 9.30 11.86
N LEU A 27 4.79 9.90 10.67
CA LEU A 27 4.84 11.37 10.52
C LEU A 27 3.55 12.05 10.96
N CYS A 28 2.38 11.48 10.68
CA CYS A 28 1.10 12.00 11.16
C CYS A 28 1.06 12.03 12.69
N PHE A 29 1.61 11.03 13.36
CA PHE A 29 1.67 11.01 14.81
C PHE A 29 2.53 12.16 15.37
N PHE A 30 3.67 12.45 14.75
CA PHE A 30 4.55 13.54 15.16
C PHE A 30 3.97 14.93 14.85
N ILE A 31 3.39 15.11 13.65
CA ILE A 31 2.85 16.41 13.19
C ILE A 31 1.60 16.80 14.00
N PHE A 32 0.68 15.86 14.22
CA PHE A 32 -0.60 16.15 14.89
C PHE A 32 -0.53 16.00 16.42
N LYS A 33 0.66 15.73 16.99
CA LYS A 33 0.87 15.59 18.44
C LYS A 33 0.32 16.80 19.22
N GLU A 34 0.47 18.01 18.68
CA GLU A 34 0.05 19.25 19.33
C GLU A 34 -1.46 19.54 19.18
N PHE A 35 -2.11 18.98 18.16
CA PHE A 35 -3.54 19.18 17.89
C PHE A 35 -4.46 18.26 18.70
N GLY A 36 -3.89 17.28 19.40
CA GLY A 36 -4.62 16.33 20.24
C GLY A 36 -4.36 14.89 19.85
N LEU A 37 -4.08 14.06 20.85
CA LEU A 37 -3.66 12.66 20.71
C LEU A 37 -4.69 11.82 19.93
N MET A 38 -5.98 12.11 20.10
CA MET A 38 -7.08 11.43 19.42
C MET A 38 -7.11 11.72 17.91
N VAL A 39 -6.83 12.97 17.51
CA VAL A 39 -6.75 13.38 16.10
C VAL A 39 -5.53 12.73 15.43
N ALA A 40 -4.38 12.74 16.12
CA ALA A 40 -3.14 12.14 15.63
C ALA A 40 -3.30 10.62 15.38
N ILE A 41 -3.93 9.90 16.31
CA ILE A 41 -4.23 8.47 16.17
C ILE A 41 -5.19 8.24 15.00
N PHE A 42 -6.27 9.02 14.89
CA PHE A 42 -7.26 8.84 13.84
C PHE A 42 -6.65 9.02 12.45
N PHE A 43 -5.88 10.09 12.23
CA PHE A 43 -5.19 10.32 10.95
C PHE A 43 -4.12 9.26 10.67
N SER A 44 -3.34 8.86 11.68
CA SER A 44 -2.33 7.81 11.52
C SER A 44 -2.97 6.48 11.09
N LEU A 45 -4.05 6.07 11.76
CA LEU A 45 -4.82 4.87 11.41
C LEU A 45 -5.47 4.98 10.03
N PHE A 46 -5.99 6.16 9.68
CA PHE A 46 -6.61 6.40 8.38
C PHE A 46 -5.60 6.28 7.23
N VAL A 47 -4.42 6.90 7.36
CA VAL A 47 -3.32 6.80 6.40
C VAL A 47 -2.82 5.36 6.30
N LEU A 48 -2.55 4.70 7.43
CA LEU A 48 -2.15 3.30 7.45
C LEU A 48 -3.18 2.41 6.77
N GLY A 49 -4.47 2.58 7.08
CA GLY A 49 -5.57 1.80 6.51
C GLY A 49 -5.72 2.00 5.01
N LEU A 50 -5.74 3.25 4.53
CA LEU A 50 -5.84 3.57 3.11
C LEU A 50 -4.70 2.96 2.31
N PHE A 51 -3.46 3.24 2.69
CA PHE A 51 -2.30 2.78 1.93
C PHE A 51 -2.09 1.27 2.05
N SER A 52 -2.37 0.66 3.22
CA SER A 52 -2.34 -0.80 3.35
C SER A 52 -3.40 -1.47 2.49
N PHE A 53 -4.59 -0.88 2.37
CA PHE A 53 -5.63 -1.39 1.47
C PHE A 53 -5.15 -1.38 0.02
N PHE A 54 -4.61 -0.26 -0.47
CA PHE A 54 -4.05 -0.19 -1.83
C PHE A 54 -2.88 -1.16 -2.04
N ALA A 55 -2.03 -1.36 -1.03
CA ALA A 55 -0.97 -2.35 -1.09
C ALA A 55 -1.50 -3.77 -1.28
N ILE A 56 -2.53 -4.14 -0.51
CA ILE A 56 -3.18 -5.46 -0.61
C ILE A 56 -3.83 -5.63 -1.98
N VAL A 57 -4.51 -4.61 -2.50
CA VAL A 57 -5.14 -4.65 -3.82
C VAL A 57 -4.10 -4.82 -4.93
N ALA A 58 -3.02 -4.04 -4.89
CA ALA A 58 -1.92 -4.15 -5.85
C ALA A 58 -1.28 -5.54 -5.82
N LYS A 59 -1.03 -6.09 -4.63
CA LYS A 59 -0.47 -7.42 -4.47
C LYS A 59 -1.43 -8.52 -4.94
N SER A 60 -2.72 -8.38 -4.66
CA SER A 60 -3.76 -9.32 -5.09
C SER A 60 -3.91 -9.35 -6.61
N MET A 61 -3.91 -8.17 -7.26
CA MET A 61 -3.93 -8.08 -8.71
C MET A 61 -2.67 -8.68 -9.35
N SER A 62 -1.50 -8.50 -8.71
CA SER A 62 -0.23 -9.08 -9.16
C SER A 62 -0.30 -10.61 -9.16
N ALA A 63 -0.81 -11.18 -8.05
CA ALA A 63 -1.00 -12.61 -7.89
C ALA A 63 -2.00 -13.18 -8.92
N LEU A 64 -3.15 -12.53 -9.12
CA LEU A 64 -4.16 -12.93 -10.12
C LEU A 64 -3.59 -12.93 -11.55
N LEU A 65 -2.80 -11.92 -11.90
CA LEU A 65 -2.15 -11.84 -13.21
C LEU A 65 -1.08 -12.92 -13.39
N LYS A 66 -0.37 -13.28 -12.31
CA LYS A 66 0.63 -14.34 -12.29
C LYS A 66 -0.01 -15.72 -12.47
N GLU A 67 -1.13 -15.99 -11.79
CA GLU A 67 -1.90 -17.23 -11.89
C GLU A 67 -2.52 -17.41 -13.29
N SER A 68 -3.04 -16.32 -13.88
CA SER A 68 -3.55 -16.31 -15.27
C SER A 68 -2.46 -16.67 -16.31
N SER A 69 -1.19 -16.41 -16.00
CA SER A 69 -0.07 -16.79 -16.86
C SER A 69 0.25 -18.28 -16.79
N GLN A 70 0.09 -18.89 -15.60
CA GLN A 70 0.45 -20.29 -15.37
C GLN A 70 -0.57 -21.27 -15.96
N LYS A 71 -1.84 -20.88 -16.10
CA LYS A 71 -2.89 -21.68 -16.75
C LYS A 71 -2.81 -21.76 -18.28
N ARG A 72 -1.90 -21.00 -18.91
CA ARG A 72 -1.81 -20.88 -20.38
C ARG A 72 -0.62 -21.64 -20.98
N ILE A 73 0.08 -22.45 -20.18
CA ILE A 73 1.18 -23.34 -20.59
C ILE A 73 0.69 -24.78 -20.48
#